data_AF-A0ABD1DVD1-F1
#
_entry.id   AF-A0ABD1DVD1-F1
#
_cell.length_a   1.000
_cell.length_b   1.000
_cell.length_c   1.000
_cell.angle_alpha   90.00
_cell.angle_beta   90.00
_cell.angle_gamma   90.00
#
_symmetry.space_group_name_H-M   'P 1'
#
loop_
_entity.id
_entity.type
_entity.pdbx_description
1 polymer ?
#
loop_
_entity_poly.entity_id
_entity_poly.type
_entity_poly.pdbx_seq_one_letter_code
_entity_poly.pdbx_strand_id
1 'polypeptide(L)'
;MKITDLGVRNHGHPRTLVTLIFGTVLGFMFATFITSSTSNRAPWLPEYYHSKDAAPPIVSDPHTGHDLRDAAGPEQDVGFHGEHEEAHAHENSSLASQLYREVRVLCWIMTNPSNHKKKALHVKRTWGSRCNKLVFMSSTA
;
A
#
# COMPACT_ATOMS: atom_id res chain seq x y z
N MET A 1 -10.54 -35.30 57.22
CA MET A 1 -9.85 -34.53 56.16
C MET A 1 -10.85 -33.54 55.58
N LYS A 2 -10.71 -32.25 55.89
CA LYS A 2 -11.52 -31.16 55.29
C LYS A 2 -10.58 -30.01 54.96
N ILE A 3 -10.50 -29.71 53.67
CA ILE A 3 -9.81 -28.59 53.05
C ILE A 3 -10.78 -27.41 53.07
N THR A 4 -10.35 -26.26 53.60
CA THR A 4 -10.89 -24.95 53.21
C THR A 4 -9.86 -23.88 53.57
N ASP A 5 -9.07 -23.49 52.56
CA ASP A 5 -8.43 -22.17 52.54
C ASP A 5 -9.16 -21.38 51.46
N LEU A 6 -9.91 -20.35 51.87
CA LEU A 6 -10.54 -19.39 50.99
C LEU A 6 -10.25 -17.99 51.53
N GLY A 7 -9.13 -17.44 51.05
CA GLY A 7 -9.04 -16.13 50.44
C GLY A 7 -9.80 -14.99 51.11
N VAL A 8 -9.08 -14.19 51.89
CA VAL A 8 -9.51 -12.88 52.37
C VAL A 8 -9.78 -11.94 51.18
N ARG A 9 -11.06 -11.70 50.87
CA ARG A 9 -11.50 -10.68 49.91
C ARG A 9 -11.41 -9.30 50.57
N ASN A 10 -10.36 -8.55 50.25
CA ASN A 10 -10.21 -7.16 50.67
C ASN A 10 -11.29 -6.30 50.00
N HIS A 11 -12.25 -5.79 50.79
CA HIS A 11 -13.35 -4.95 50.31
C HIS A 11 -12.83 -3.52 50.18
N GLY A 12 -12.36 -3.16 48.99
CA GLY A 12 -12.05 -1.76 48.66
C GLY A 12 -13.30 -0.89 48.86
N HIS A 13 -13.20 0.13 49.70
CA HIS A 13 -14.33 0.98 50.07
C HIS A 13 -14.98 1.64 48.85
N PRO A 14 -16.32 1.75 48.79
CA PRO A 14 -17.04 2.36 47.67
C PRO A 14 -16.60 3.81 47.39
N ARG A 15 -16.03 4.48 48.40
CA ARG A 15 -15.46 5.82 48.30
C ARG A 15 -14.25 5.88 47.37
N THR A 16 -13.40 4.85 47.35
CA THR A 16 -12.22 4.81 46.47
C THR A 16 -12.61 4.55 45.03
N LEU A 17 -13.65 3.72 44.81
CA LEU A 17 -14.20 3.47 43.49
C LEU A 17 -14.85 4.74 42.91
N VAL A 18 -15.63 5.48 43.72
CA VAL A 18 -16.29 6.72 43.29
C VAL A 18 -15.26 7.79 42.92
N THR A 19 -14.20 7.96 43.71
CA THR A 19 -13.13 8.93 43.40
C THR A 19 -12.37 8.54 42.12
N LEU A 20 -12.17 7.25 41.87
CA LEU A 20 -11.50 6.75 40.68
C LEU A 20 -12.36 6.95 39.41
N ILE A 21 -13.66 6.68 39.50
CA ILE A 21 -14.60 6.94 38.40
C ILE A 21 -14.65 8.44 38.08
N PHE A 22 -14.74 9.29 39.10
CA PHE A 22 -14.77 10.74 38.89
C PHE A 22 -13.47 11.26 38.25
N GLY A 23 -12.31 10.79 38.71
CA GLY A 23 -11.02 11.17 38.15
C GLY A 23 -10.83 10.70 36.71
N THR A 24 -11.27 9.48 36.37
CA THR A 24 -11.18 8.95 34.99
C THR A 24 -12.10 9.71 34.03
N VAL A 25 -13.32 10.05 34.45
CA VAL A 25 -14.25 10.86 33.63
C VAL A 25 -13.69 12.25 33.38
N LEU A 26 -13.22 12.95 34.43
CA LEU A 26 -12.62 14.27 34.26
C LEU A 26 -11.35 14.24 33.40
N GLY A 27 -10.49 13.24 33.59
CA GLY A 27 -9.28 13.06 32.79
C GLY A 27 -9.58 12.79 31.31
N PHE A 28 -10.57 11.95 31.02
CA PHE A 28 -10.98 11.66 29.65
C PHE A 28 -11.58 12.90 28.97
N MET A 29 -12.43 13.65 29.67
CA MET A 29 -12.99 14.90 29.15
C MET A 29 -11.91 15.93 28.86
N PHE A 30 -10.93 16.11 29.75
CA PHE A 30 -9.81 17.02 29.54
C PHE A 30 -8.92 16.59 28.37
N ALA A 31 -8.64 15.29 28.23
CA ALA A 31 -7.88 14.76 27.10
C ALA A 31 -8.60 15.01 25.77
N THR A 32 -9.92 14.75 25.71
CA THR A 32 -10.72 15.04 24.51
C THR A 32 -10.81 16.53 24.20
N PHE A 33 -10.88 17.39 25.22
CA PHE A 33 -10.87 18.83 25.06
C PHE A 33 -9.53 19.31 24.48
N ILE A 34 -8.40 18.83 25.02
CA ILE A 34 -7.07 19.11 24.45
C ILE A 34 -7.00 18.63 23.00
N THR A 35 -7.38 17.38 22.70
CA THR A 35 -7.35 16.88 21.32
C THR A 35 -8.24 17.69 20.37
N SER A 36 -9.39 18.18 20.85
CA SER A 36 -10.30 19.01 20.04
C SER A 36 -9.84 20.46 19.89
N SER A 37 -9.15 21.01 20.89
CA SER A 37 -8.63 22.39 20.88
C SER A 37 -7.27 22.49 20.18
N THR A 38 -6.49 21.41 20.18
CA THR A 38 -5.32 21.22 19.30
C THR A 38 -5.80 20.74 17.92
N SER A 39 -6.61 21.56 17.25
CA SER A 39 -6.95 21.34 15.85
C SER A 39 -5.65 21.40 15.04
N ASN A 40 -5.22 20.23 14.55
CA ASN A 40 -4.09 19.98 13.66
C ASN A 40 -2.69 20.19 14.27
N ARG A 41 -2.15 19.14 14.89
CA ARG A 41 -0.81 18.57 14.63
C ARG A 41 -0.55 17.49 15.66
N ALA A 42 -0.77 16.24 15.28
CA ALA A 42 -0.17 15.10 15.96
C ALA A 42 1.26 14.96 15.41
N PRO A 43 2.32 15.29 16.18
CA PRO A 43 3.70 15.23 15.69
C PRO A 43 4.18 13.81 15.33
N TRP A 44 3.43 12.79 15.73
CA TRP A 44 3.74 11.37 15.57
C TRP A 44 2.94 10.69 14.45
N LEU A 45 2.09 11.40 13.72
CA LEU A 45 1.47 10.86 12.51
C LEU A 45 2.31 11.24 11.30
N PRO A 46 2.62 10.30 10.39
CA PRO A 46 3.23 10.63 9.11
C PRO A 46 2.45 11.75 8.42
N GLU A 47 3.18 12.69 7.82
CA GLU A 47 2.71 13.89 7.10
C GLU A 47 1.50 13.62 6.16
N TYR A 48 1.31 12.36 5.74
CA TYR A 48 0.25 11.87 4.87
C TYR A 48 -1.20 12.10 5.34
N TYR A 49 -1.43 12.45 6.61
CA TYR A 49 -2.77 12.79 7.12
C TYR A 49 -3.06 14.29 7.21
N HIS A 50 -2.13 15.16 6.82
CA HIS A 50 -2.39 16.60 6.78
C HIS A 50 -3.24 17.00 5.56
N SER A 51 -4.51 17.22 5.88
CA SER A 51 -5.58 17.98 5.21
C SER A 51 -5.50 18.29 3.71
N LYS A 52 -6.63 17.97 3.08
CA LYS A 52 -7.00 17.98 1.66
C LYS A 52 -7.12 19.33 0.96
N ASP A 53 -6.90 20.49 1.59
CA ASP A 53 -7.49 21.74 1.05
C ASP A 53 -6.52 22.93 0.84
N ALA A 54 -5.22 22.73 0.67
CA ALA A 54 -4.29 23.86 0.45
C ALA A 54 -3.00 23.56 -0.34
N ALA A 55 -3.07 22.84 -1.46
CA ALA A 55 -1.93 22.75 -2.38
C ALA A 55 -2.28 23.35 -3.77
N PRO A 56 -1.46 24.27 -4.32
CA PRO A 56 -1.64 24.77 -5.68
C PRO A 56 -1.48 23.62 -6.69
N PRO A 57 -2.07 23.72 -7.89
CA PRO A 57 -1.90 22.69 -8.89
C PRO A 57 -0.44 22.70 -9.34
N ILE A 58 0.11 21.51 -9.63
CA ILE A 58 1.47 21.24 -10.11
C ILE A 58 2.49 21.02 -8.98
N VAL A 59 2.66 19.75 -8.59
CA VAL A 59 3.86 18.94 -8.90
C VAL A 59 3.38 17.49 -8.85
N SER A 60 3.29 16.84 -10.00
CA SER A 60 3.21 15.38 -10.09
C SER A 60 4.52 14.82 -9.55
N ASP A 61 4.55 14.59 -8.24
CA ASP A 61 5.69 14.00 -7.55
C ASP A 61 5.89 12.57 -8.07
N PRO A 62 7.01 12.28 -8.77
CA PRO A 62 7.30 10.95 -9.30
C PRO A 62 7.37 9.87 -8.21
N HIS A 63 7.54 10.27 -6.95
CA HIS A 63 7.61 9.37 -5.80
C HIS A 63 6.24 9.07 -5.18
N THR A 64 5.19 9.78 -5.58
CA THR A 64 3.83 9.57 -5.09
C THR A 64 3.00 8.83 -6.14
N GLY A 65 3.04 7.50 -6.10
CA GLY A 65 2.26 6.63 -7.01
C GLY A 65 0.74 6.73 -6.87
N HIS A 66 0.23 7.61 -5.99
CA HIS A 66 -1.20 7.82 -5.77
C HIS A 66 -1.90 8.36 -7.03
N ASP A 67 -1.23 9.23 -7.79
CA ASP A 67 -1.83 9.87 -8.97
C ASP A 67 -1.96 8.92 -10.18
N LEU A 68 -1.21 7.81 -10.15
CA LEU A 68 -1.24 6.79 -11.19
C LEU A 68 -2.22 5.66 -10.91
N ARG A 69 -3.03 5.75 -9.83
CA ARG A 69 -4.01 4.71 -9.50
C ARG A 69 -5.02 4.49 -10.62
N ASP A 70 -5.54 5.58 -11.17
CA ASP A 70 -6.57 5.55 -12.21
C ASP A 70 -6.02 5.60 -13.64
N ALA A 71 -4.71 5.84 -13.78
CA ALA A 71 -4.02 5.82 -15.07
C ALA A 71 -4.21 4.46 -15.76
N ALA A 72 -4.53 4.52 -17.05
CA ALA A 72 -4.62 3.40 -17.95
C ALA A 72 -3.66 3.60 -19.12
N GLY A 73 -3.02 2.53 -19.58
CA GLY A 73 -2.20 2.59 -20.78
C GLY A 73 -3.04 2.80 -22.05
N PRO A 74 -2.39 3.16 -23.17
CA PRO A 74 -3.06 3.35 -24.45
C PRO A 74 -3.72 2.05 -24.92
N GLU A 75 -4.96 2.13 -25.41
CA GLU A 75 -5.73 0.95 -25.84
C GLU A 75 -5.09 0.24 -27.04
N GLN A 76 -4.49 1.04 -27.92
CA GLN A 76 -3.74 0.57 -29.08
C GLN A 76 -2.46 -0.18 -28.66
N ASP A 77 -2.09 -1.18 -29.45
CA ASP A 77 -0.79 -1.82 -29.29
C ASP A 77 0.31 -0.83 -29.66
N VAL A 78 1.20 -0.55 -28.70
CA VAL A 78 2.33 0.35 -28.91
C VAL A 78 3.42 -0.29 -29.79
N GLY A 79 3.26 -1.57 -30.14
CA GLY A 79 4.15 -2.28 -31.05
C GLY A 79 5.56 -2.43 -30.50
N PHE A 80 6.34 -3.26 -31.17
CA PHE A 80 7.80 -3.22 -31.02
C PHE A 80 8.35 -2.37 -32.15
N HIS A 81 9.24 -1.44 -31.82
CA HIS A 81 9.97 -0.63 -32.78
C HIS A 81 10.80 -1.55 -33.70
N GLY A 82 11.03 -1.12 -34.95
CA GLY A 82 11.76 -1.95 -35.91
C GLY A 82 13.22 -2.16 -35.51
N GLU A 83 13.84 -3.27 -35.96
CA GLU A 83 15.26 -3.58 -35.70
C GLU A 83 16.23 -2.47 -36.14
N HIS A 84 15.80 -1.60 -37.05
CA HIS A 84 16.60 -0.50 -37.61
C HIS A 84 16.41 0.84 -36.89
N GLU A 85 15.66 0.90 -35.77
CA GLU A 85 15.53 2.12 -34.98
C GLU A 85 16.73 2.31 -34.04
N GLU A 86 17.16 3.56 -33.85
CA GLU A 86 18.31 3.91 -32.99
C GLU A 86 18.19 3.36 -31.57
N ALA A 87 16.96 3.26 -31.05
CA ALA A 87 16.68 2.69 -29.74
C ALA A 87 17.09 1.22 -29.59
N HIS A 88 17.15 0.47 -30.70
CA HIS A 88 17.49 -0.96 -30.75
C HIS A 88 18.87 -1.23 -31.35
N ALA A 89 19.64 -0.20 -31.71
CA ALA A 89 20.95 -0.35 -32.36
C ALA A 89 21.96 -1.17 -31.54
N HIS A 90 21.76 -1.25 -30.21
CA HIS A 90 22.59 -2.02 -29.30
C HIS A 90 21.96 -3.35 -28.82
N GLU A 91 20.75 -3.69 -29.28
CA GLU A 91 20.13 -4.97 -28.93
C GLU A 91 20.69 -6.10 -29.79
N ASN A 92 21.34 -7.07 -29.14
CA ASN A 92 21.82 -8.28 -29.80
C ASN A 92 20.73 -9.38 -29.77
N SER A 93 19.92 -9.44 -30.82
CA SER A 93 18.79 -10.37 -30.95
C SER A 93 19.21 -11.85 -30.87
N SER A 94 20.41 -12.18 -31.37
CA SER A 94 20.99 -13.53 -31.30
C SER A 94 21.31 -13.93 -29.86
N LEU A 95 22.00 -13.06 -29.11
CA LEU A 95 22.30 -13.30 -27.69
C LEU A 95 21.02 -13.40 -26.86
N ALA A 96 20.04 -12.53 -27.10
CA ALA A 96 18.75 -12.57 -26.42
C ALA A 96 18.03 -13.92 -26.66
N SER A 97 18.06 -14.42 -27.90
CA SER A 97 17.46 -15.71 -28.27
C SER A 97 18.19 -16.89 -27.62
N GLN A 98 19.51 -16.81 -27.52
CA GLN A 98 20.32 -17.82 -26.81
C GLN A 98 19.97 -17.84 -25.32
N LEU A 99 20.00 -16.67 -24.65
CA LEU A 99 19.69 -16.55 -23.23
C LEU A 99 18.27 -17.00 -22.90
N TYR A 100 17.30 -16.71 -23.76
CA TYR A 100 15.93 -17.18 -23.57
C TYR A 100 15.82 -18.71 -23.52
N ARG A 101 16.69 -19.44 -24.25
CA ARG A 101 16.71 -20.91 -24.24
C ARG A 101 17.47 -21.48 -23.05
N GLU A 102 18.55 -20.83 -22.64
CA GLU A 102 19.45 -21.30 -21.58
C GLU A 102 18.94 -20.94 -20.18
N VAL A 103 18.31 -19.78 -20.03
CA VAL A 103 17.86 -19.24 -18.73
C VAL A 103 16.34 -19.29 -18.65
N ARG A 104 15.81 -19.96 -17.63
CA ARG A 104 14.36 -20.05 -17.39
C ARG A 104 13.91 -18.98 -16.41
N VAL A 105 13.17 -17.98 -16.90
CA VAL A 105 12.58 -16.89 -16.13
C VAL A 105 11.07 -17.07 -15.99
N LEU A 106 10.60 -17.10 -14.73
CA LEU A 106 9.17 -17.00 -14.38
C LEU A 106 8.88 -15.60 -13.86
N CYS A 107 8.03 -14.88 -14.56
CA CYS A 107 7.51 -13.59 -14.12
C CYS A 107 6.17 -13.81 -13.41
N TRP A 108 6.19 -13.71 -12.08
CA TRP A 108 5.01 -13.79 -11.22
C TRP A 108 4.60 -12.39 -10.80
N ILE A 109 3.41 -11.95 -11.23
CA ILE A 109 2.93 -10.59 -11.01
C ILE A 109 1.66 -10.62 -10.18
N MET A 110 1.72 -10.03 -8.98
CA MET A 110 0.53 -9.78 -8.18
C MET A 110 -0.20 -8.54 -8.71
N THR A 111 -1.50 -8.65 -8.95
CA THR A 111 -2.32 -7.55 -9.46
C THR A 111 -3.76 -7.64 -8.95
N ASN A 112 -4.54 -6.58 -9.16
CA ASN A 112 -5.96 -6.50 -8.78
C ASN A 112 -6.85 -6.59 -10.02
N PRO A 113 -8.12 -7.02 -9.88
CA PRO A 113 -9.06 -7.14 -11.00
C PRO A 113 -9.23 -5.83 -11.80
N SER A 114 -9.23 -4.69 -11.12
CA SER A 114 -9.30 -3.36 -11.76
C SER A 114 -8.10 -3.04 -12.66
N ASN A 115 -6.97 -3.72 -12.48
CA ASN A 115 -5.72 -3.46 -13.20
C ASN A 115 -5.49 -4.40 -14.39
N HIS A 116 -6.33 -5.42 -14.58
CA HIS A 116 -6.13 -6.40 -15.66
C HIS A 116 -6.05 -5.74 -17.04
N LYS A 117 -7.06 -4.93 -17.37
CA LYS A 117 -7.10 -4.19 -18.65
C LYS A 117 -6.19 -2.96 -18.62
N LYS A 118 -6.24 -2.18 -17.53
CA LYS A 118 -5.55 -0.88 -17.44
C LYS A 118 -4.02 -0.99 -17.40
N LYS A 119 -3.46 -2.09 -16.88
CA LYS A 119 -2.02 -2.21 -16.55
C LYS A 119 -1.44 -3.57 -16.95
N ALA A 120 -2.06 -4.67 -16.55
CA ALA A 120 -1.50 -6.02 -16.77
C ALA A 120 -1.37 -6.37 -18.27
N LEU A 121 -2.33 -5.93 -19.08
CA LEU A 121 -2.27 -6.09 -20.54
C LEU A 121 -1.01 -5.42 -21.13
N HIS A 122 -0.67 -4.22 -20.68
CA HIS A 122 0.52 -3.51 -21.18
C HIS A 122 1.81 -4.17 -20.74
N VAL A 123 1.86 -4.73 -19.53
CA VAL A 123 2.99 -5.57 -19.09
C VAL A 123 3.18 -6.75 -20.04
N LYS A 124 2.09 -7.45 -20.39
CA LYS A 124 2.13 -8.59 -21.33
C LYS A 124 2.59 -8.18 -22.73
N ARG A 125 2.17 -7.00 -23.21
CA ARG A 125 2.54 -6.48 -24.53
C ARG A 125 3.97 -5.94 -24.59
N THR A 126 4.55 -5.55 -23.46
CA THR A 126 5.89 -4.95 -23.40
C THR A 126 6.90 -5.94 -22.82
N TRP A 127 7.58 -5.60 -21.72
CA TRP A 127 8.69 -6.36 -21.16
C TRP A 127 8.31 -7.77 -20.71
N GLY A 128 7.04 -8.03 -20.40
CA GLY A 128 6.56 -9.33 -19.96
C GLY A 128 6.68 -10.43 -21.02
N SER A 129 6.75 -10.05 -22.31
CA SER A 129 6.96 -10.99 -23.43
C SER A 129 8.32 -11.69 -23.37
N ARG A 130 9.31 -11.10 -22.68
CA ARG A 130 10.68 -11.61 -22.56
C ARG A 130 10.81 -12.73 -21.53
N CYS A 131 9.79 -12.96 -20.70
CA CYS A 131 9.76 -14.05 -19.72
C CYS A 131 9.42 -15.39 -20.39
N ASN A 132 9.98 -16.51 -19.93
CA ASN A 132 9.60 -17.83 -20.43
C ASN A 132 8.19 -18.24 -20.00
N LYS A 133 7.80 -17.81 -18.79
CA LYS A 133 6.42 -17.93 -18.28
C LYS A 133 6.04 -16.63 -17.59
N LEU A 134 4.82 -16.17 -17.86
CA LEU A 134 4.24 -14.98 -17.26
C LEU A 134 2.90 -15.34 -16.61
N VAL A 135 2.80 -15.11 -15.31
CA VAL A 135 1.60 -15.42 -14.51
C VAL A 135 1.14 -14.15 -13.80
N PHE A 136 -0.12 -13.78 -14.02
CA PHE A 136 -0.79 -12.72 -13.27
C PHE A 136 -1.68 -13.36 -12.22
N MET A 137 -1.40 -13.07 -10.95
CA MET A 137 -2.19 -13.54 -9.82
C MET A 137 -3.09 -12.41 -9.34
N SER A 138 -4.39 -12.69 -9.22
CA SER A 138 -5.38 -11.73 -8.80
C SER A 138 -6.54 -12.43 -8.09
N SER A 139 -7.35 -11.65 -7.36
CA SER A 139 -8.49 -12.20 -6.60
C SER A 139 -9.61 -12.71 -7.50
N THR A 140 -9.71 -12.23 -8.74
CA THR A 140 -10.59 -12.76 -9.79
C THR A 140 -9.81 -12.86 -11.10
N ALA A 141 -10.29 -13.68 -12.03
CA ALA A 141 -9.75 -13.78 -13.38
C ALA A 141 -10.43 -12.81 -14.35
#